data_AF-A0A971YA54-F1
#
_entry.id   AF-A0A971YA54-F1
#
_cell.length_a   1.000
_cell.length_b   1.000
_cell.length_c   1.000
_cell.angle_alpha   90.00
_cell.angle_beta   90.00
_cell.angle_gamma   90.00
#
_symmetry.space_group_name_H-M   'P 1'
#
loop_
_entity.id
_entity.type
_entity.pdbx_description
1 polymer ?
#
loop_
_entity_poly.entity_id
_entity_poly.type
_entity_poly.pdbx_seq_one_letter_code
_entity_poly.pdbx_strand_id
1 'polypeptide(L)'
;DALRMMRGLRFLATLGFSMDKESKKALFELKGLLKEVSPQRLRGELSRLLMGNYVEGVLTQYYEVLGVFLPEILPMVNFEQQTPYHCYDIWTHTAMVVAQSKKDEAPRLAALFHDIAKPYTFYLDERNIGHFPGHGIESAKITMAILKRLGYSKKMQKKVLPMILHHNTSIYPEPESIARRLFFWGPEVFFDVLDLKRADNLAKEPAFIRSEKAYQEVEEMARDYLKNKPLLSYKDLALSSEELMELGYKGKKLGIALEKLMMAVLTGLSNEKSILIDYLSRNE
;
A
#
# COMPACT_ATOMS: atom_id res chain seq x y z
N ASP A 1 -16.03 -11.03 29.22
CA ASP A 1 -14.92 -10.40 28.46
C ASP A 1 -15.21 -10.49 26.96
N ALA A 2 -15.70 -9.41 26.34
CA ALA A 2 -16.09 -9.38 24.93
C ALA A 2 -14.92 -9.60 23.96
N LEU A 3 -13.67 -9.35 24.39
CA LEU A 3 -12.47 -9.61 23.58
C LEU A 3 -12.32 -11.09 23.20
N ARG A 4 -12.98 -12.01 23.92
CA ARG A 4 -13.01 -13.45 23.58
C ARG A 4 -13.52 -13.72 22.17
N MET A 5 -14.44 -12.90 21.64
CA MET A 5 -14.90 -13.04 20.25
C MET A 5 -13.74 -12.84 19.27
N MET A 6 -12.97 -11.76 19.42
CA MET A 6 -11.78 -11.51 18.60
C MET A 6 -10.68 -12.56 18.79
N ARG A 7 -10.50 -13.07 20.03
CA ARG A 7 -9.60 -14.21 20.29
C ARG A 7 -10.03 -15.47 19.56
N GLY A 8 -11.33 -15.75 19.55
CA GLY A 8 -11.93 -16.85 18.80
C GLY A 8 -11.61 -16.72 17.32
N LEU A 9 -11.89 -15.57 16.71
CA LEU A 9 -11.56 -15.31 15.30
C LEU A 9 -10.06 -15.45 15.01
N ARG A 10 -9.19 -14.98 15.90
CA ARG A 10 -7.73 -15.19 15.79
C ARG A 10 -7.36 -16.68 15.80
N PHE A 11 -8.00 -17.48 16.65
CA PHE A 11 -7.75 -18.93 16.67
C PHE A 11 -8.21 -19.61 15.38
N LEU A 12 -9.37 -19.23 14.84
CA LEU A 12 -9.80 -19.70 13.52
C LEU A 12 -8.75 -19.36 12.45
N ALA A 13 -8.29 -18.11 12.41
CA ALA A 13 -7.31 -17.66 11.43
C ALA A 13 -5.95 -18.36 11.57
N THR A 14 -5.53 -18.69 12.79
CA THR A 14 -4.22 -19.29 13.07
C THR A 14 -4.22 -20.81 12.92
N LEU A 15 -5.26 -21.47 13.41
CA LEU A 15 -5.31 -22.93 13.56
C LEU A 15 -6.16 -23.62 12.48
N GLY A 16 -6.98 -22.88 11.73
CA GLY A 16 -7.83 -23.46 10.68
C GLY A 16 -9.03 -24.25 11.23
N PHE A 17 -9.43 -23.98 12.47
CA PHE A 17 -10.61 -24.58 13.05
C PHE A 17 -11.89 -24.01 12.43
N SER A 18 -12.97 -24.77 12.54
CA SER A 18 -14.33 -24.28 12.30
C SER A 18 -15.01 -23.98 13.62
N MET A 19 -15.76 -22.88 13.67
CA MET A 19 -16.59 -22.55 14.83
C MET A 19 -17.88 -23.38 14.79
N ASP A 20 -18.25 -23.98 15.93
CA ASP A 20 -19.52 -24.68 16.04
C ASP A 20 -20.71 -23.71 15.90
N LYS A 21 -21.90 -24.25 15.59
CA LYS A 21 -23.09 -23.45 15.26
C LYS A 21 -23.54 -22.55 16.42
N GLU A 22 -23.43 -23.03 17.66
CA GLU A 22 -23.91 -22.33 18.85
C GLU A 22 -22.98 -21.18 19.21
N SER A 23 -21.66 -21.41 19.17
CA SER A 23 -20.63 -20.38 19.31
C SER A 23 -20.72 -19.33 18.22
N LYS A 24 -20.95 -19.74 16.96
CA LYS A 24 -21.11 -18.80 15.83
C LYS A 24 -22.35 -17.93 16.04
N LYS A 25 -23.48 -18.51 16.42
CA LYS A 25 -24.70 -17.77 16.74
C LYS A 25 -24.46 -16.77 17.88
N ALA A 26 -23.89 -17.22 19.00
CA ALA A 26 -23.60 -16.35 20.14
C ALA A 26 -22.64 -15.20 19.77
N LEU A 27 -21.64 -15.47 18.92
CA LEU A 27 -20.70 -14.46 18.45
C LEU A 27 -21.41 -13.36 17.64
N PHE A 28 -22.35 -13.69 16.76
CA PHE A 28 -23.11 -12.68 16.00
C PHE A 28 -24.13 -11.91 16.85
N GLU A 29 -24.79 -12.58 17.80
CA GLU A 29 -25.72 -11.93 18.74
C GLU A 29 -25.00 -10.96 19.69
N LEU A 30 -23.78 -11.31 20.12
CA LEU A 30 -23.03 -10.55 21.12
C LEU A 30 -21.98 -9.60 20.52
N LYS A 31 -21.74 -9.60 19.19
CA LYS A 31 -20.69 -8.78 18.53
C LYS A 31 -20.73 -7.31 18.92
N GLY A 32 -21.92 -6.76 19.18
CA GLY A 32 -22.11 -5.37 19.63
C GLY A 32 -21.34 -5.01 20.90
N LEU A 33 -21.08 -5.99 21.79
CA LEU A 33 -20.29 -5.80 23.01
C LEU A 33 -18.81 -5.47 22.73
N LEU A 34 -18.32 -5.63 21.49
CA LEU A 34 -16.97 -5.18 21.11
C LEU A 34 -16.81 -3.65 21.20
N LYS A 35 -17.90 -2.88 21.16
CA LYS A 35 -17.86 -1.41 21.37
C LYS A 35 -17.34 -1.03 22.75
N GLU A 36 -17.53 -1.90 23.74
CA GLU A 36 -17.07 -1.70 25.13
C GLU A 36 -15.60 -2.12 25.33
N VAL A 37 -14.95 -2.67 24.30
CA VAL A 37 -13.55 -3.09 24.36
C VAL A 37 -12.66 -1.95 23.88
N SER A 38 -11.61 -1.65 24.64
CA SER A 38 -10.70 -0.56 24.26
C SER A 38 -10.06 -0.81 22.87
N PRO A 39 -9.88 0.25 22.06
CA PRO A 39 -9.30 0.12 20.72
C PRO A 39 -7.94 -0.59 20.70
N GLN A 40 -7.10 -0.40 21.71
CA GLN A 40 -5.78 -1.02 21.79
C GLN A 40 -5.85 -2.54 22.02
N ARG A 41 -6.89 -3.02 22.73
CA ARG A 41 -7.12 -4.46 22.92
C ARG A 41 -7.65 -5.09 21.64
N LEU A 42 -8.58 -4.42 20.96
CA LEU A 42 -9.08 -4.85 19.64
C LEU A 42 -7.95 -4.90 18.61
N ARG A 43 -7.13 -3.84 18.55
CA ARG A 43 -5.88 -3.79 17.75
C ARG A 43 -5.00 -5.01 18.00
N GLY A 44 -4.75 -5.33 19.28
CA GLY A 44 -3.88 -6.45 19.65
C GLY A 44 -4.39 -7.82 19.17
N GLU A 45 -5.70 -8.03 19.09
CA GLU A 45 -6.26 -9.24 18.48
C GLU A 45 -6.32 -9.16 16.95
N LEU A 46 -6.68 -8.00 16.37
CA LEU A 46 -6.66 -7.78 14.91
C LEU A 46 -5.28 -8.07 14.32
N SER A 47 -4.23 -7.46 14.86
CA SER A 47 -2.85 -7.64 14.36
C SER A 47 -2.43 -9.11 14.37
N ARG A 48 -2.82 -9.88 15.39
CA ARG A 48 -2.50 -11.31 15.46
C ARG A 48 -3.39 -12.17 14.57
N LEU A 49 -4.66 -11.80 14.41
CA LEU A 49 -5.58 -12.44 13.47
C LEU A 49 -5.04 -12.34 12.04
N LEU A 50 -4.53 -11.16 11.65
CA LEU A 50 -3.99 -10.93 10.31
C LEU A 50 -2.78 -11.80 9.96
N MET A 51 -2.04 -12.29 10.96
CA MET A 51 -0.90 -13.20 10.76
C MET A 51 -1.32 -14.66 10.50
N GLY A 52 -2.60 -14.97 10.67
CA GLY A 52 -3.12 -16.33 10.51
C GLY A 52 -3.02 -16.86 9.08
N ASN A 53 -2.77 -18.16 8.94
CA ASN A 53 -2.73 -18.86 7.65
C ASN A 53 -4.11 -18.91 6.98
N TYR A 54 -5.18 -18.92 7.78
CA TYR A 54 -6.58 -19.02 7.37
C TYR A 54 -7.32 -17.68 7.53
N VAL A 55 -6.57 -16.56 7.43
CA VAL A 55 -7.11 -15.22 7.64
C VAL A 55 -8.20 -14.87 6.63
N GLU A 56 -8.08 -15.30 5.37
CA GLU A 56 -9.05 -14.99 4.31
C GLU A 56 -10.45 -15.45 4.72
N GLY A 57 -10.61 -16.74 5.04
CA GLY A 57 -11.89 -17.29 5.48
C GLY A 57 -12.46 -16.62 6.72
N VAL A 58 -11.61 -16.09 7.61
CA VAL A 58 -12.08 -15.33 8.78
C VAL A 58 -12.56 -13.93 8.38
N LEU A 59 -11.84 -13.23 7.52
CA LEU A 59 -12.24 -11.92 7.01
C LEU A 59 -13.54 -12.02 6.21
N THR A 60 -13.69 -13.03 5.34
CA THR A 60 -14.88 -13.22 4.50
C THR A 60 -16.11 -13.69 5.29
N GLN A 61 -15.95 -14.53 6.31
CA GLN A 61 -17.11 -15.05 7.07
C GLN A 61 -17.55 -14.19 8.26
N TYR A 62 -16.65 -13.38 8.83
CA TYR A 62 -16.90 -12.65 10.08
C TYR A 62 -16.69 -11.14 9.95
N TYR A 63 -16.82 -10.59 8.74
CA TYR A 63 -16.68 -9.15 8.48
C TYR A 63 -17.59 -8.29 9.34
N GLU A 64 -18.81 -8.75 9.66
CA GLU A 64 -19.73 -7.97 10.49
C GLU A 64 -19.22 -7.77 11.93
N VAL A 65 -18.38 -8.71 12.42
CA VAL A 65 -17.81 -8.65 13.77
C VAL A 65 -16.66 -7.64 13.78
N LEU A 66 -15.84 -7.65 12.73
CA LEU A 66 -14.81 -6.64 12.49
C LEU A 66 -15.43 -5.24 12.28
N GLY A 67 -16.54 -5.18 11.55
CA GLY A 67 -17.30 -3.97 11.25
C GLY A 67 -17.85 -3.24 12.49
N VAL A 68 -17.89 -3.90 13.65
CA VAL A 68 -18.26 -3.24 14.92
C VAL A 68 -17.24 -2.15 15.30
N PHE A 69 -15.96 -2.35 15.01
CA PHE A 69 -14.88 -1.41 15.34
C PHE A 69 -14.07 -0.92 14.12
N LEU A 70 -14.34 -1.49 12.95
CA LEU A 70 -13.88 -1.06 11.62
C LEU A 70 -15.09 -0.85 10.68
N PRO A 71 -16.05 0.03 11.00
CA PRO A 71 -17.24 0.23 10.17
C PRO A 71 -16.91 0.60 8.72
N GLU A 72 -15.73 1.17 8.47
CA GLU A 72 -15.25 1.58 7.15
C GLU A 72 -15.09 0.43 6.16
N ILE A 73 -15.01 -0.83 6.62
CA ILE A 73 -14.93 -2.01 5.73
C ILE A 73 -16.31 -2.42 5.18
N LEU A 74 -17.40 -2.04 5.87
CA LEU A 74 -18.73 -2.54 5.53
C LEU A 74 -19.18 -2.16 4.12
N PRO A 75 -18.90 -0.95 3.60
CA PRO A 75 -19.24 -0.58 2.23
C PRO A 75 -18.47 -1.34 1.14
N MET A 76 -17.40 -2.07 1.50
CA MET A 76 -16.65 -2.92 0.56
C MET A 76 -17.34 -4.26 0.31
N VAL A 77 -18.17 -4.71 1.26
CA VAL A 77 -18.81 -6.03 1.23
C VAL A 77 -19.91 -6.05 0.17
N ASN A 78 -19.90 -7.07 -0.68
CA ASN A 78 -20.83 -7.21 -1.82
C ASN A 78 -20.81 -6.02 -2.79
N PHE A 79 -19.75 -5.20 -2.78
CA PHE A 79 -19.60 -4.12 -3.74
C PHE A 79 -19.16 -4.69 -5.09
N GLU A 80 -20.06 -4.66 -6.07
CA GLU A 80 -19.76 -5.07 -7.44
C GLU A 80 -18.90 -4.02 -8.15
N GLN A 81 -17.65 -4.37 -8.42
CA GLN A 81 -16.68 -3.45 -9.03
C GLN A 81 -16.98 -3.14 -10.51
N GLN A 82 -17.86 -3.91 -11.16
CA GLN A 82 -18.26 -3.74 -12.57
C GLN A 82 -17.06 -3.59 -13.51
N THR A 83 -16.05 -4.45 -13.36
CA THR A 83 -14.77 -4.33 -14.06
C THR A 83 -14.28 -5.71 -14.50
N PRO A 84 -13.67 -5.86 -15.68
CA PRO A 84 -13.17 -7.16 -16.14
C PRO A 84 -11.95 -7.64 -15.33
N TYR A 85 -11.26 -6.75 -14.61
CA TYR A 85 -9.99 -7.05 -13.96
C TYR A 85 -10.14 -7.81 -12.63
N HIS A 86 -11.34 -7.89 -12.05
CA HIS A 86 -11.58 -8.48 -10.75
C HIS A 86 -12.76 -9.46 -10.77
N CYS A 87 -12.58 -10.63 -10.19
CA CYS A 87 -13.60 -11.69 -10.08
C CYS A 87 -14.34 -11.71 -8.73
N TYR A 88 -13.99 -10.80 -7.82
CA TYR A 88 -14.54 -10.70 -6.47
C TYR A 88 -15.11 -9.31 -6.20
N ASP A 89 -16.04 -9.23 -5.23
CA ASP A 89 -16.33 -7.98 -4.57
C ASP A 89 -15.08 -7.40 -3.87
N ILE A 90 -15.12 -6.13 -3.50
CA ILE A 90 -13.95 -5.43 -2.94
C ILE A 90 -13.46 -6.08 -1.64
N TRP A 91 -14.36 -6.51 -0.75
CA TRP A 91 -13.97 -7.11 0.53
C TRP A 91 -13.39 -8.51 0.36
N THR A 92 -14.02 -9.35 -0.46
CA THR A 92 -13.51 -10.68 -0.77
C THR A 92 -12.15 -10.60 -1.46
N HIS A 93 -11.98 -9.68 -2.42
CA HIS A 93 -10.67 -9.37 -3.01
C HIS A 93 -9.65 -8.96 -1.93
N THR A 94 -10.01 -8.00 -1.06
CA THR A 94 -9.14 -7.54 0.03
C THR A 94 -8.70 -8.69 0.94
N ALA A 95 -9.60 -9.61 1.30
CA ALA A 95 -9.28 -10.78 2.11
C ALA A 95 -8.27 -11.71 1.43
N MET A 96 -8.39 -11.91 0.12
CA MET A 96 -7.42 -12.66 -0.70
C MET A 96 -6.06 -11.96 -0.73
N VAL A 97 -6.02 -10.65 -0.96
CA VAL A 97 -4.77 -9.86 -0.94
C VAL A 97 -4.09 -9.93 0.42
N VAL A 98 -4.86 -9.85 1.53
CA VAL A 98 -4.33 -10.07 2.87
C VAL A 98 -3.69 -11.44 2.94
N ALA A 99 -4.37 -12.53 2.56
CA ALA A 99 -3.82 -13.88 2.62
C ALA A 99 -2.53 -14.07 1.79
N GLN A 100 -2.42 -13.42 0.63
CA GLN A 100 -1.25 -13.51 -0.26
C GLN A 100 -0.10 -12.57 0.14
N SER A 101 -0.38 -11.51 0.91
CA SER A 101 0.65 -10.56 1.34
C SER A 101 1.65 -11.18 2.32
N LYS A 102 2.85 -10.60 2.39
CA LYS A 102 3.90 -10.98 3.36
C LYS A 102 3.32 -11.04 4.78
N LYS A 103 3.65 -12.10 5.53
CA LYS A 103 3.20 -12.30 6.94
C LYS A 103 3.96 -11.40 7.91
N ASP A 104 3.79 -10.10 7.74
CA ASP A 104 4.26 -9.04 8.62
C ASP A 104 3.10 -8.07 8.84
N GLU A 105 3.06 -7.42 10.01
CA GLU A 105 1.97 -6.57 10.45
C GLU A 105 1.74 -5.38 9.49
N ALA A 106 2.81 -4.72 9.05
CA ALA A 106 2.68 -3.57 8.15
C ALA A 106 2.11 -3.95 6.76
N PRO A 107 2.67 -4.94 6.03
CA PRO A 107 2.10 -5.40 4.76
C PRO A 107 0.66 -5.90 4.88
N ARG A 108 0.32 -6.61 5.97
CA ARG A 108 -1.04 -7.14 6.18
C ARG A 108 -2.06 -6.04 6.47
N LEU A 109 -1.65 -5.00 7.20
CA LEU A 109 -2.49 -3.81 7.40
C LEU A 109 -2.64 -3.02 6.10
N ALA A 110 -1.57 -2.88 5.31
CA ALA A 110 -1.66 -2.23 4.01
C ALA A 110 -2.61 -2.99 3.08
N ALA A 111 -2.48 -4.31 2.99
CA ALA A 111 -3.39 -5.18 2.24
C ALA A 111 -4.85 -5.06 2.72
N LEU A 112 -5.10 -5.02 4.03
CA LEU A 112 -6.46 -4.91 4.57
C LEU A 112 -7.16 -3.61 4.17
N PHE A 113 -6.41 -2.53 3.94
CA PHE A 113 -6.97 -1.20 3.75
C PHE A 113 -6.66 -0.56 2.39
N HIS A 114 -5.92 -1.23 1.50
CA HIS A 114 -5.45 -0.61 0.23
C HIS A 114 -6.60 -0.08 -0.64
N ASP A 115 -7.73 -0.78 -0.62
CA ASP A 115 -8.92 -0.51 -1.43
C ASP A 115 -10.11 0.05 -0.64
N ILE A 116 -9.91 0.43 0.63
CA ILE A 116 -11.02 0.83 1.52
C ILE A 116 -11.81 2.04 1.00
N ALA A 117 -11.22 2.85 0.13
CA ALA A 117 -11.88 4.00 -0.48
C ALA A 117 -12.50 3.75 -1.86
N LYS A 118 -12.35 2.55 -2.45
CA LYS A 118 -12.95 2.23 -3.75
C LYS A 118 -14.47 2.52 -3.77
N PRO A 119 -15.28 2.14 -2.76
CA PRO A 119 -16.71 2.46 -2.76
C PRO A 119 -17.03 3.96 -2.87
N TYR A 120 -16.16 4.83 -2.33
CA TYR A 120 -16.37 6.29 -2.31
C TYR A 120 -15.75 7.02 -3.52
N THR A 121 -14.99 6.30 -4.34
CA THR A 121 -14.32 6.85 -5.54
C THR A 121 -14.83 6.19 -6.81
N PHE A 122 -15.81 5.29 -6.72
CA PHE A 122 -16.36 4.57 -7.85
C PHE A 122 -17.07 5.49 -8.84
N TYR A 123 -16.78 5.29 -10.13
CA TYR A 123 -17.58 5.82 -11.22
C TYR A 123 -17.65 4.82 -12.37
N LEU A 124 -18.72 4.88 -13.17
CA LEU A 124 -18.87 4.12 -14.41
C LEU A 124 -18.50 4.99 -15.60
N ASP A 125 -17.72 4.43 -16.53
CA ASP A 125 -17.51 5.06 -17.83
C ASP A 125 -18.67 4.81 -18.81
N GLU A 126 -18.56 5.37 -20.01
CA GLU A 126 -19.56 5.24 -21.09
C GLU A 126 -19.80 3.79 -21.54
N ARG A 127 -18.93 2.84 -21.16
CA ARG A 127 -19.03 1.42 -21.48
C ARG A 127 -19.51 0.59 -20.30
N ASN A 128 -19.98 1.23 -19.22
CA ASN A 128 -20.33 0.60 -17.94
C ASN A 128 -19.17 -0.16 -17.28
N ILE A 129 -17.93 0.30 -17.48
CA ILE A 129 -16.78 -0.22 -16.75
C ILE A 129 -16.55 0.66 -15.53
N GLY A 130 -16.40 0.01 -14.37
CA GLY A 130 -16.11 0.61 -13.09
C GLY A 130 -14.65 1.06 -12.97
N HIS A 131 -14.47 2.28 -12.47
CA HIS A 131 -13.19 2.93 -12.24
C HIS A 131 -13.11 3.53 -10.84
N PHE A 132 -11.88 3.68 -10.32
CA PHE A 132 -11.61 4.14 -8.94
C PHE A 132 -10.50 5.20 -8.90
N PRO A 133 -10.69 6.38 -9.51
CA PRO A 133 -9.67 7.42 -9.60
C PRO A 133 -9.31 7.92 -8.21
N GLY A 134 -8.00 7.97 -7.92
CA GLY A 134 -7.50 8.50 -6.65
C GLY A 134 -7.78 7.63 -5.42
N HIS A 135 -8.33 6.41 -5.55
CA HIS A 135 -8.68 5.57 -4.40
C HIS A 135 -7.50 5.30 -3.46
N GLY A 136 -6.26 5.21 -3.95
CA GLY A 136 -5.08 5.06 -3.07
C GLY A 136 -4.88 6.25 -2.13
N ILE A 137 -5.14 7.47 -2.60
CA ILE A 137 -5.04 8.71 -1.79
C ILE A 137 -6.12 8.72 -0.71
N GLU A 138 -7.37 8.46 -1.10
CA GLU A 138 -8.49 8.43 -0.15
C GLU A 138 -8.39 7.25 0.82
N SER A 139 -7.90 6.09 0.38
CA SER A 139 -7.67 4.92 1.22
C SER A 139 -6.60 5.20 2.27
N ALA A 140 -5.51 5.89 1.90
CA ALA A 140 -4.50 6.31 2.86
C ALA A 140 -5.06 7.30 3.91
N LYS A 141 -5.94 8.23 3.51
CA LYS A 141 -6.61 9.16 4.45
C LYS A 141 -7.51 8.43 5.45
N ILE A 142 -8.37 7.54 4.96
CA ILE A 142 -9.25 6.71 5.82
C ILE A 142 -8.40 5.84 6.74
N THR A 143 -7.38 5.19 6.21
CA THR A 143 -6.46 4.33 6.98
C THR A 143 -5.74 5.12 8.07
N MET A 144 -5.29 6.34 7.80
CA MET A 144 -4.66 7.19 8.83
C MET A 144 -5.60 7.42 10.01
N ALA A 145 -6.90 7.65 9.77
CA ALA A 145 -7.89 7.80 10.83
C ALA A 145 -8.08 6.50 11.63
N ILE A 146 -8.20 5.35 10.95
CA ILE A 146 -8.31 4.02 11.57
C ILE A 146 -7.07 3.72 12.43
N LEU A 147 -5.86 3.91 11.90
CA LEU A 147 -4.62 3.63 12.60
C LEU A 147 -4.47 4.50 13.87
N LYS A 148 -4.88 5.77 13.80
CA LYS A 148 -4.93 6.65 14.97
C LYS A 148 -5.96 6.18 16.00
N ARG A 149 -7.19 5.85 15.56
CA ARG A 149 -8.27 5.37 16.43
C ARG A 149 -7.88 4.10 17.18
N LEU A 150 -7.19 3.18 16.52
CA LEU A 150 -6.71 1.93 17.11
C LEU A 150 -5.42 2.08 17.93
N GLY A 151 -4.78 3.25 17.90
CA GLY A 151 -3.56 3.53 18.67
C GLY A 151 -2.29 2.89 18.09
N TYR A 152 -2.21 2.70 16.77
CA TYR A 152 -0.96 2.29 16.12
C TYR A 152 0.09 3.39 16.19
N SER A 153 1.35 2.99 16.39
CA SER A 153 2.47 3.93 16.51
C SER A 153 2.70 4.75 15.24
N LYS A 154 3.35 5.91 15.38
CA LYS A 154 3.78 6.73 14.23
C LYS A 154 4.70 5.96 13.28
N LYS A 155 5.54 5.06 13.82
CA LYS A 155 6.40 4.17 13.02
C LYS A 155 5.56 3.26 12.14
N MET A 156 4.50 2.64 12.68
CA MET A 156 3.59 1.80 11.90
C MET A 156 2.83 2.61 10.84
N GLN A 157 2.31 3.78 11.19
CA GLN A 157 1.65 4.69 10.24
C GLN A 157 2.57 5.03 9.05
N LYS A 158 3.85 5.34 9.32
CA LYS A 158 4.85 5.64 8.28
C LYS A 158 5.18 4.46 7.37
N LYS A 159 5.01 3.22 7.82
CA LYS A 159 5.18 2.01 7.00
C LYS A 159 3.94 1.71 6.16
N VAL A 160 2.76 1.72 6.79
CA VAL A 160 1.48 1.30 6.16
C VAL A 160 1.00 2.28 5.09
N LEU A 161 1.04 3.58 5.36
CA LEU A 161 0.38 4.56 4.51
C LEU A 161 1.01 4.73 3.12
N PRO A 162 2.35 4.75 2.96
CA PRO A 162 2.95 4.83 1.63
C PRO A 162 2.64 3.62 0.75
N MET A 163 2.55 2.42 1.31
CA MET A 163 2.11 1.22 0.58
C MET A 163 0.73 1.45 -0.05
N ILE A 164 -0.24 1.87 0.76
CA ILE A 164 -1.61 2.15 0.31
C ILE A 164 -1.66 3.31 -0.67
N LEU A 165 -0.91 4.39 -0.43
CA LEU A 165 -0.89 5.55 -1.31
C LEU A 165 -0.43 5.20 -2.73
N HIS A 166 0.55 4.30 -2.83
CA HIS A 166 1.26 4.03 -4.08
C HIS A 166 0.92 2.69 -4.74
N HIS A 167 0.10 1.83 -4.12
CA HIS A 167 -0.16 0.47 -4.62
C HIS A 167 -0.71 0.44 -6.06
N ASN A 168 -1.51 1.42 -6.49
CA ASN A 168 -2.01 1.47 -7.88
C ASN A 168 -1.06 2.19 -8.85
N THR A 169 0.08 2.72 -8.39
CA THR A 169 1.05 3.40 -9.26
C THR A 169 1.78 2.38 -10.13
N SER A 170 1.89 2.66 -11.43
CA SER A 170 2.69 1.83 -12.35
C SER A 170 4.19 1.94 -12.06
N ILE A 171 4.84 0.78 -12.09
CA ILE A 171 6.29 0.61 -12.07
C ILE A 171 6.62 -0.22 -13.31
N TYR A 172 7.15 0.45 -14.33
CA TYR A 172 7.62 -0.20 -15.56
C TYR A 172 9.05 -0.71 -15.37
N PRO A 173 9.43 -1.84 -16.00
CA PRO A 173 10.79 -2.37 -16.00
C PRO A 173 11.71 -1.53 -16.90
N GLU A 174 11.82 -0.25 -16.56
CA GLU A 174 12.59 0.76 -17.29
C GLU A 174 13.45 1.53 -16.29
N PRO A 175 14.72 1.87 -16.62
CA PRO A 175 15.62 2.53 -15.68
C PRO A 175 15.05 3.82 -15.09
N GLU A 176 14.46 4.69 -15.91
CA GLU A 176 13.85 5.95 -15.42
C GLU A 176 12.70 5.68 -14.45
N SER A 177 11.76 4.80 -14.84
CA SER A 177 10.62 4.45 -14.00
C SER A 177 11.08 3.99 -12.62
N ILE A 178 12.06 3.10 -12.56
CA ILE A 178 12.60 2.56 -11.31
C ILE A 178 13.35 3.62 -10.50
N ALA A 179 14.27 4.34 -11.13
CA ALA A 179 15.07 5.38 -10.48
C ALA A 179 14.19 6.45 -9.84
N ARG A 180 13.14 6.89 -10.54
CA ARG A 180 12.17 7.87 -10.01
C ARG A 180 11.43 7.35 -8.80
N ARG A 181 10.95 6.11 -8.84
CA ARG A 181 10.22 5.53 -7.70
C ARG A 181 11.14 5.38 -6.50
N LEU A 182 12.37 4.92 -6.70
CA LEU A 182 13.37 4.82 -5.63
C LEU A 182 13.74 6.20 -5.05
N PHE A 183 13.87 7.24 -5.87
CA PHE A 183 14.14 8.60 -5.41
C PHE A 183 12.98 9.17 -4.56
N PHE A 184 11.74 9.08 -5.06
CA PHE A 184 10.60 9.72 -4.38
C PHE A 184 10.06 8.92 -3.20
N TRP A 185 10.16 7.58 -3.23
CA TRP A 185 9.60 6.71 -2.19
C TRP A 185 10.65 6.23 -1.20
N GLY A 186 11.92 6.16 -1.63
CA GLY A 186 12.98 5.48 -0.92
C GLY A 186 12.92 3.95 -1.12
N PRO A 187 14.04 3.23 -0.87
CA PRO A 187 14.13 1.80 -1.15
C PRO A 187 13.15 0.94 -0.34
N GLU A 188 12.98 1.21 0.96
CA GLU A 188 12.09 0.42 1.83
C GLU A 188 10.65 0.45 1.31
N VAL A 189 10.10 1.64 1.05
CA VAL A 189 8.73 1.79 0.53
C VAL A 189 8.60 1.19 -0.87
N PHE A 190 9.62 1.35 -1.72
CA PHE A 190 9.58 0.77 -3.07
C PHE A 190 9.37 -0.74 -3.04
N PHE A 191 10.16 -1.48 -2.25
CA PHE A 191 10.03 -2.93 -2.17
C PHE A 191 8.75 -3.36 -1.45
N ASP A 192 8.34 -2.64 -0.39
CA ASP A 192 7.07 -2.90 0.29
C ASP A 192 5.85 -2.70 -0.65
N VAL A 193 5.86 -1.66 -1.50
CA VAL A 193 4.83 -1.44 -2.53
C VAL A 193 4.88 -2.55 -3.58
N LEU A 194 6.07 -2.96 -4.03
CA LEU A 194 6.22 -4.02 -5.02
C LEU A 194 5.64 -5.34 -4.52
N ASP A 195 5.91 -5.71 -3.27
CA ASP A 195 5.36 -6.90 -2.62
C ASP A 195 3.84 -6.83 -2.47
N LEU A 196 3.28 -5.68 -2.09
CA LEU A 196 1.83 -5.50 -2.04
C LEU A 196 1.20 -5.63 -3.43
N LYS A 197 1.84 -5.09 -4.47
CA LYS A 197 1.37 -5.22 -5.86
C LYS A 197 1.41 -6.66 -6.37
N ARG A 198 2.36 -7.48 -5.92
CA ARG A 198 2.38 -8.92 -6.21
C ARG A 198 1.17 -9.61 -5.56
N ALA A 199 0.91 -9.34 -4.29
CA ALA A 199 -0.23 -9.92 -3.57
C ALA A 199 -1.58 -9.50 -4.18
N ASP A 200 -1.74 -8.22 -4.53
CA ASP A 200 -2.92 -7.69 -5.25
C ASP A 200 -3.15 -8.42 -6.58
N ASN A 201 -2.07 -8.58 -7.36
CA ASN A 201 -2.14 -9.24 -8.66
C ASN A 201 -2.57 -10.70 -8.60
N LEU A 202 -2.21 -11.43 -7.54
CA LEU A 202 -2.63 -12.82 -7.33
C LEU A 202 -4.11 -12.97 -6.97
N ALA A 203 -4.80 -11.88 -6.64
CA ALA A 203 -6.23 -11.85 -6.28
C ALA A 203 -7.13 -11.25 -7.38
N LYS A 204 -6.61 -11.14 -8.61
CA LYS A 204 -7.34 -10.65 -9.79
C LYS A 204 -8.05 -11.79 -10.53
N GLU A 205 -8.88 -11.40 -11.50
CA GLU A 205 -9.41 -12.34 -12.49
C GLU A 205 -8.23 -13.07 -13.18
N PRO A 206 -8.21 -14.42 -13.20
CA PRO A 206 -7.13 -15.23 -13.78
C PRO A 206 -6.59 -14.75 -15.12
N ALA A 207 -7.45 -14.29 -16.03
CA ALA A 207 -7.06 -13.79 -17.35
C ALA A 207 -6.19 -12.51 -17.30
N PHE A 208 -6.23 -11.76 -16.19
CA PHE A 208 -5.53 -10.49 -16.00
C PHE A 208 -4.38 -10.57 -14.99
N ILE A 209 -4.09 -11.75 -14.44
CA ILE A 209 -2.95 -11.96 -13.56
C ILE A 209 -1.66 -11.76 -14.37
N ARG A 210 -0.87 -10.76 -13.99
CA ARG A 210 0.46 -10.53 -14.56
C ARG A 210 1.42 -11.63 -14.09
N SER A 211 2.35 -12.01 -14.97
CA SER A 211 3.40 -12.98 -14.64
C SER A 211 4.31 -12.48 -13.50
N GLU A 212 4.68 -13.38 -12.60
CA GLU A 212 5.69 -13.10 -11.55
C GLU A 212 7.00 -12.60 -12.14
N LYS A 213 7.35 -13.05 -13.36
CA LYS A 213 8.55 -12.60 -14.08
C LYS A 213 8.58 -11.07 -14.25
N ALA A 214 7.42 -10.44 -14.50
CA ALA A 214 7.35 -8.99 -14.66
C ALA A 214 7.69 -8.23 -13.36
N TYR A 215 7.38 -8.81 -12.20
CA TYR A 215 7.74 -8.23 -10.90
C TYR A 215 9.21 -8.51 -10.56
N GLN A 216 9.71 -9.70 -10.89
CA GLN A 216 11.13 -10.06 -10.72
C GLN A 216 12.04 -9.13 -11.53
N GLU A 217 11.72 -8.87 -12.79
CA GLU A 217 12.48 -7.95 -13.64
C GLU A 217 12.57 -6.54 -13.02
N VAL A 218 11.45 -6.00 -12.51
CA VAL A 218 11.44 -4.72 -11.79
C VAL A 218 12.29 -4.75 -10.52
N GLU A 219 12.21 -5.85 -9.76
CA GLU A 219 12.99 -6.00 -8.53
C GLU A 219 14.50 -6.07 -8.81
N GLU A 220 14.92 -6.86 -9.79
CA GLU A 220 16.32 -7.02 -10.19
C GLU A 220 16.91 -5.69 -10.64
N MET A 221 16.22 -4.98 -11.55
CA MET A 221 16.64 -3.65 -11.99
C MET A 221 16.73 -2.64 -10.85
N ALA A 222 15.79 -2.67 -9.89
CA ALA A 222 15.86 -1.83 -8.70
C ALA A 222 17.07 -2.16 -7.81
N ARG A 223 17.34 -3.45 -7.60
CA ARG A 223 18.53 -3.89 -6.84
C ARG A 223 19.83 -3.50 -7.54
N ASP A 224 19.88 -3.54 -8.86
CA ASP A 224 21.06 -3.15 -9.62
C ASP A 224 21.25 -1.63 -9.64
N TYR A 225 20.18 -0.84 -9.75
CA TYR A 225 20.24 0.61 -9.56
C TYR A 225 20.84 0.97 -8.19
N LEU A 226 20.40 0.29 -7.12
CA LEU A 226 20.87 0.54 -5.76
C LEU A 226 22.35 0.20 -5.53
N LYS A 227 22.95 -0.68 -6.35
CA LYS A 227 24.39 -0.99 -6.28
C LYS A 227 25.26 0.06 -6.97
N ASN A 228 24.73 0.80 -7.94
CA ASN A 228 25.51 1.61 -8.87
C ASN A 228 25.36 3.13 -8.61
N LYS A 229 25.85 3.61 -7.46
CA LYS A 229 25.82 5.05 -7.05
C LYS A 229 24.44 5.70 -7.31
N PRO A 230 23.38 5.22 -6.65
CA PRO A 230 22.02 5.67 -6.93
C PRO A 230 21.80 7.12 -6.52
N LEU A 231 21.00 7.86 -7.30
CA LEU A 231 20.40 9.11 -6.84
C LEU A 231 19.13 8.79 -6.04
N LEU A 232 19.17 8.94 -4.71
CA LEU A 232 18.05 8.66 -3.80
C LEU A 232 17.51 9.92 -3.11
N SER A 233 18.25 11.02 -3.19
CA SER A 233 17.91 12.32 -2.62
C SER A 233 18.71 13.40 -3.35
N TYR A 234 18.32 14.67 -3.16
CA TYR A 234 19.08 15.80 -3.72
C TYR A 234 20.53 15.87 -3.20
N LYS A 235 20.84 15.26 -2.05
CA LYS A 235 22.21 15.20 -1.51
C LYS A 235 23.13 14.27 -2.30
N ASP A 236 22.54 13.38 -3.11
CA ASP A 236 23.29 12.44 -3.94
C ASP A 236 23.69 13.07 -5.29
N LEU A 237 23.21 14.28 -5.60
CA LEU A 237 23.68 15.04 -6.77
C LEU A 237 25.15 15.40 -6.59
N ALA A 238 25.95 15.20 -7.64
CA ALA A 238 27.37 15.56 -7.65
C ALA A 238 27.62 17.07 -7.64
N LEU A 239 26.58 17.87 -7.87
CA LEU A 239 26.59 19.33 -7.74
C LEU A 239 25.68 19.72 -6.58
N SER A 240 26.29 20.18 -5.50
CA SER A 240 25.61 20.53 -4.24
C SER A 240 24.80 21.82 -4.35
N SER A 241 23.88 22.02 -3.38
CA SER A 241 23.15 23.28 -3.24
C SER A 241 24.07 24.48 -3.05
N GLU A 242 25.16 24.30 -2.31
CA GLU A 242 26.16 25.30 -1.99
C GLU A 242 26.89 25.76 -3.26
N GLU A 243 27.33 24.81 -4.09
CA GLU A 243 27.97 25.11 -5.37
C GLU A 243 27.00 25.77 -6.36
N LEU A 244 25.72 25.34 -6.38
CA LEU A 244 24.69 26.02 -7.17
C LEU A 244 24.48 27.47 -6.71
N MET A 245 24.56 27.74 -5.40
CA MET A 245 24.48 29.10 -4.86
C MET A 245 25.67 29.96 -5.27
N GLU A 246 26.87 29.39 -5.34
CA GLU A 246 28.08 30.06 -5.86
C GLU A 246 27.95 30.37 -7.36
N LEU A 247 27.27 29.52 -8.13
CA LEU A 247 26.91 29.75 -9.53
C LEU A 247 25.76 30.76 -9.71
N GLY A 248 25.21 31.31 -8.62
CA GLY A 248 24.20 32.37 -8.65
C GLY A 248 22.74 31.88 -8.53
N TYR A 249 22.50 30.58 -8.42
CA TYR A 249 21.15 30.05 -8.19
C TYR A 249 20.72 30.28 -6.73
N LYS A 250 19.64 31.05 -6.52
CA LYS A 250 19.13 31.37 -5.17
C LYS A 250 17.60 31.28 -5.09
N GLY A 251 17.09 31.01 -3.89
CA GLY A 251 15.65 30.96 -3.61
C GLY A 251 14.91 30.01 -4.56
N LYS A 252 13.83 30.47 -5.19
CA LYS A 252 13.03 29.67 -6.13
C LYS A 252 13.86 29.09 -7.29
N LYS A 253 14.86 29.85 -7.80
CA LYS A 253 15.71 29.38 -8.91
C LYS A 253 16.58 28.19 -8.51
N LEU A 254 17.06 28.14 -7.27
CA LEU A 254 17.82 27.00 -6.75
C LEU A 254 16.96 25.73 -6.71
N GLY A 255 15.72 25.84 -6.22
CA GLY A 255 14.78 24.72 -6.22
C GLY A 255 14.50 24.18 -7.63
N ILE A 256 14.25 25.08 -8.59
CA ILE A 256 14.05 24.71 -10.00
C ILE A 256 15.29 24.04 -10.59
N ALA A 257 16.49 24.55 -10.31
CA ALA A 257 17.74 23.97 -10.80
C ALA A 257 17.96 22.56 -10.24
N LEU A 258 17.77 22.37 -8.93
CA LEU A 258 17.85 21.05 -8.28
C LEU A 258 16.85 20.06 -8.90
N GLU A 259 15.62 20.49 -9.15
CA GLU A 259 14.59 19.66 -9.78
C GLU A 259 14.96 19.29 -11.22
N LYS A 260 15.44 20.26 -12.03
CA LYS A 260 15.92 20.03 -13.39
C LYS A 260 17.07 19.01 -13.43
N LEU A 261 18.07 19.18 -12.56
CA LEU A 261 19.22 18.27 -12.47
C LEU A 261 18.81 16.87 -12.03
N MET A 262 18.01 16.78 -10.97
CA MET A 262 17.49 15.51 -10.47
C MET A 262 16.73 14.76 -11.56
N MET A 263 15.80 15.42 -12.24
CA MET A 263 15.05 14.81 -13.33
C MET A 263 15.96 14.35 -14.47
N ALA A 264 16.91 15.17 -14.89
CA ALA A 264 17.86 14.83 -15.96
C ALA A 264 18.69 13.58 -15.61
N VAL A 265 19.21 13.52 -14.38
CA VAL A 265 20.00 12.36 -13.89
C VAL A 265 19.13 11.11 -13.83
N LEU A 266 17.91 11.20 -13.30
CA LEU A 266 16.99 10.05 -13.25
C LEU A 266 16.58 9.56 -14.65
N THR A 267 16.64 10.42 -15.67
CA THR A 267 16.38 10.05 -17.08
C THR A 267 17.64 9.62 -17.86
N GLY A 268 18.81 9.56 -17.20
CA GLY A 268 20.04 9.01 -17.78
C GLY A 268 21.21 9.98 -17.97
N LEU A 269 21.09 11.25 -17.54
CA LEU A 269 22.25 12.15 -17.51
C LEU A 269 23.28 11.66 -16.48
N SER A 270 24.56 11.64 -16.84
CA SER A 270 25.62 11.27 -15.89
C SER A 270 25.66 12.25 -14.71
N ASN A 271 25.71 11.71 -13.49
CA ASN A 271 25.79 12.48 -12.25
C ASN A 271 27.24 12.90 -11.96
N GLU A 272 27.81 13.70 -12.87
CA GLU A 272 29.16 14.26 -12.76
C GLU A 272 29.08 15.78 -12.77
N LYS A 273 29.80 16.43 -11.85
CA LYS A 273 29.70 17.88 -11.62
C LYS A 273 29.83 18.71 -12.91
N SER A 274 30.79 18.41 -13.77
CA SER A 274 31.00 19.12 -15.05
C SER A 274 29.81 18.98 -15.99
N ILE A 275 29.22 17.78 -16.08
CA ILE A 275 28.07 17.47 -16.93
C ILE A 275 26.81 18.18 -16.40
N LEU A 276 26.62 18.22 -15.08
CA LEU A 276 25.48 18.92 -14.47
C LEU A 276 25.53 20.44 -14.71
N ILE A 277 26.73 21.04 -14.61
CA ILE A 277 26.92 22.47 -14.88
C ILE A 277 26.63 22.79 -16.37
N ASP A 278 27.15 21.98 -17.29
CA ASP A 278 26.90 22.13 -18.74
C ASP A 278 25.41 21.91 -19.08
N TYR A 279 24.74 20.96 -18.42
CA TYR A 279 23.31 20.76 -18.60
C TYR A 279 22.51 22.00 -18.17
N LEU A 280 22.84 22.63 -17.05
CA LEU A 280 22.15 23.84 -16.61
C LEU A 280 22.37 25.02 -17.57
N SER A 281 23.60 25.25 -18.03
CA SER A 281 23.91 26.38 -18.91
C SER A 281 23.20 26.31 -20.27
N ARG A 282 22.92 25.09 -20.76
CA ARG A 282 22.19 24.86 -22.02
C ARG A 282 20.66 24.92 -21.88
N ASN A 283 20.14 24.85 -20.66
CA ASN A 283 18.71 24.71 -20.36
C ASN A 283 18.21 25.80 -19.40
N GLU A 284 18.83 26.98 -19.37
CA GLU A 284 18.37 28.14 -18.57
C GLU A 284 17.02 28.68 -19.03
#